data_AF-A0A659UPZ9-F1
#
_entry.id   AF-A0A659UPZ9-F1
#
_cell.length_a   1.000
_cell.length_b   1.000
_cell.length_c   1.000
_cell.angle_alpha   90.00
_cell.angle_beta   90.00
_cell.angle_gamma   90.00
#
_symmetry.space_group_name_H-M   'P 1'
#
loop_
_entity.id
_entity.type
_entity.pdbx_description
1 polymer ?
#
loop_
_entity_poly.entity_id
_entity_poly.type
_entity_poly.pdbx_seq_one_letter_code
_entity_poly.pdbx_strand_id
1 'polypeptide(L)'
;EGLIGRDIKQIAQQLHWKPPGANVTGYRFHQDLRFRNQAAFDNVADATVTTGLAVDRATLDNGCLQVVPGSHKLGYLGLSDEGKGELMKGLTAEEELRKVGIDPATIVPLVLEPGDLAMWGLLTVHGSSPNLSQHDRAFALSSYVRADSTQRGEWAFKDGASVALG
;
A
#
# COMPACT_ATOMS: atom_id res chain seq x y z
N GLU A 1 15.47 4.92 8.47
CA GLU A 1 16.49 4.31 9.35
C GLU A 1 16.04 2.99 9.96
N GLY A 2 15.08 2.97 10.90
CA GLY A 2 14.75 1.75 11.66
C GLY A 2 14.10 0.58 10.88
N LEU A 3 13.60 0.81 9.66
CA LEU A 3 12.97 -0.24 8.84
C LEU A 3 13.87 -0.75 7.71
N ILE A 4 14.38 0.16 6.87
CA ILE A 4 15.12 -0.18 5.64
C ILE A 4 16.52 0.45 5.58
N GLY A 5 17.06 0.91 6.72
CA GLY A 5 18.41 1.48 6.80
C GLY A 5 18.50 2.98 6.50
N ARG A 6 19.73 3.44 6.24
CA ARG A 6 20.12 4.87 6.10
C ARG A 6 20.28 5.34 4.66
N ASP A 7 20.53 4.41 3.74
CA ASP A 7 20.64 4.67 2.31
C ASP A 7 19.36 4.23 1.60
N ILE A 8 18.55 5.20 1.19
CA ILE A 8 17.19 4.97 0.73
C ILE A 8 16.97 5.67 -0.60
N LYS A 9 16.41 4.93 -1.56
CA LYS A 9 15.90 5.47 -2.82
C LYS A 9 14.38 5.49 -2.84
N GLN A 10 13.78 6.46 -3.51
CA GLN A 10 12.35 6.47 -3.83
C GLN A 10 12.16 5.94 -5.25
N ILE A 11 11.29 4.94 -5.40
CA ILE A 11 11.06 4.26 -6.68
C ILE A 11 9.70 4.56 -7.31
N ALA A 12 8.76 5.07 -6.52
CA ALA A 12 7.43 5.43 -6.98
C ALA A 12 6.80 6.51 -6.09
N GLN A 13 5.94 7.32 -6.71
CA GLN A 13 5.03 8.24 -6.03
C GLN A 13 3.68 8.19 -6.75
N GLN A 14 2.59 8.11 -5.99
CA GLN A 14 1.22 8.03 -6.51
C GLN A 14 0.28 8.86 -5.64
N LEU A 15 -0.81 9.34 -6.23
CA LEU A 15 -1.92 9.92 -5.48
C LEU A 15 -3.17 9.06 -5.72
N HIS A 16 -3.69 8.45 -4.66
CA HIS A 16 -4.95 7.73 -4.71
C HIS A 16 -6.08 8.66 -4.29
N TRP A 17 -6.80 9.18 -5.29
CA TRP A 17 -7.92 10.08 -5.09
C TRP A 17 -9.25 9.34 -5.33
N LYS A 18 -10.17 9.48 -4.36
CA LYS A 18 -11.56 9.03 -4.48
C LYS A 18 -12.48 10.23 -4.30
N PRO A 19 -13.07 10.79 -5.37
CA PRO A 19 -14.03 11.89 -5.25
C PRO A 19 -15.36 11.41 -4.63
N PRO A 20 -16.21 12.34 -4.18
CA PRO A 20 -17.60 12.05 -3.84
C PRO A 20 -18.30 11.23 -4.93
N GLY A 21 -19.02 10.19 -4.54
CA GLY A 21 -19.75 9.33 -5.49
C GLY A 21 -18.90 8.32 -6.26
N ALA A 22 -17.61 8.15 -5.92
CA ALA A 22 -16.77 7.04 -6.41
C ALA A 22 -17.17 5.70 -5.76
N ASN A 23 -18.45 5.32 -5.94
CA ASN A 23 -19.15 4.22 -5.27
C ASN A 23 -18.80 2.83 -5.82
N VAL A 24 -18.12 2.76 -6.97
CA VAL A 24 -17.65 1.51 -7.59
C VAL A 24 -16.13 1.32 -7.49
N THR A 25 -15.41 2.34 -7.02
CA THR A 25 -13.93 2.36 -7.02
C THR A 25 -13.37 1.93 -5.66
N GLY A 26 -13.35 0.62 -5.44
CA GLY A 26 -12.63 -0.04 -4.36
C GLY A 26 -11.26 -0.55 -4.83
N TYR A 27 -10.36 -0.80 -3.88
CA TYR A 27 -9.20 -1.65 -4.12
C TYR A 27 -9.47 -2.98 -3.45
N ARG A 28 -9.53 -4.04 -4.24
CA ARG A 28 -9.56 -5.41 -3.72
C ARG A 28 -8.32 -5.67 -2.85
N PHE A 29 -8.43 -6.49 -1.82
CA PHE A 29 -7.31 -6.92 -1.00
C PHE A 29 -6.24 -7.58 -1.87
N HIS A 30 -4.99 -7.15 -1.67
CA HIS A 30 -3.83 -7.58 -2.43
C HIS A 30 -2.54 -7.33 -1.65
N GLN A 31 -1.42 -7.73 -2.24
CA GLN A 31 -0.08 -7.42 -1.77
C GLN A 31 0.69 -6.69 -2.88
N ASP A 32 1.38 -5.61 -2.54
CA ASP A 32 2.08 -4.75 -3.50
C ASP A 32 3.23 -5.46 -4.22
N LEU A 33 3.75 -6.56 -3.65
CA LEU A 33 4.80 -7.37 -4.27
C LEU A 33 4.45 -7.78 -5.71
N ARG A 34 3.15 -7.96 -6.01
CA ARG A 34 2.66 -8.29 -7.35
C ARG A 34 3.04 -7.28 -8.43
N PHE A 35 3.24 -6.01 -8.06
CA PHE A 35 3.58 -4.93 -8.98
C PHE A 35 5.10 -4.70 -9.08
N ARG A 36 5.91 -5.51 -8.41
CA ARG A 36 7.36 -5.39 -8.42
C ARG A 36 7.95 -6.45 -9.35
N ASN A 37 8.82 -6.00 -10.26
CA ASN A 37 9.64 -6.92 -11.05
C ASN A 37 10.72 -7.52 -10.13
N GLN A 38 10.44 -8.68 -9.54
CA GLN A 38 11.33 -9.31 -8.56
C GLN A 38 12.74 -9.59 -9.11
N ALA A 39 12.89 -9.82 -10.43
CA ALA A 39 14.19 -10.04 -11.05
C ALA A 39 15.11 -8.80 -11.07
N ALA A 40 14.56 -7.61 -10.78
CA ALA A 40 15.33 -6.36 -10.73
C ALA A 40 15.82 -5.99 -9.32
N PHE A 41 15.67 -6.88 -8.33
CA PHE A 41 15.96 -6.60 -6.93
C PHE A 41 16.48 -7.83 -6.18
N ASP A 42 17.42 -7.61 -5.26
CA ASP A 42 17.83 -8.60 -4.29
C ASP A 42 16.94 -8.51 -3.04
N ASN A 43 16.01 -9.46 -2.87
CA ASN A 43 15.03 -9.51 -1.77
C ASN A 43 14.20 -8.21 -1.59
N VAL A 44 13.44 -7.85 -2.63
CA VAL A 44 12.64 -6.60 -2.65
C VAL A 44 11.61 -6.49 -1.53
N ALA A 45 11.07 -7.62 -1.06
CA ALA A 45 10.01 -7.66 -0.06
C ALA A 45 10.48 -7.08 1.28
N ASP A 46 11.70 -7.41 1.70
CA ASP A 46 12.29 -6.95 2.97
C ASP A 46 13.03 -5.61 2.83
N ALA A 47 13.34 -5.19 1.60
CA ALA A 47 14.06 -3.96 1.33
C ALA A 47 13.15 -2.74 1.08
N THR A 48 11.83 -2.93 1.01
CA THR A 48 10.89 -1.88 0.57
C THR A 48 9.87 -1.54 1.66
N VAL A 49 9.60 -0.24 1.81
CA VAL A 49 8.48 0.27 2.61
C VAL A 49 7.68 1.28 1.79
N THR A 50 6.36 1.21 1.88
CA THR A 50 5.45 2.21 1.32
C THR A 50 4.91 3.06 2.46
N THR A 51 4.90 4.38 2.25
CA THR A 51 4.23 5.34 3.12
C THR A 51 2.95 5.82 2.44
N GLY A 52 1.90 6.01 3.22
CA GLY A 52 0.67 6.68 2.79
C GLY A 52 0.33 7.84 3.71
N LEU A 53 0.37 9.05 3.17
CA LEU A 53 0.01 10.28 3.86
C LEU A 53 -1.46 10.62 3.58
N ALA A 54 -2.25 10.79 4.64
CA ALA A 54 -3.59 11.34 4.55
C ALA A 54 -3.52 12.82 4.16
N VAL A 55 -3.88 13.13 2.92
CA VAL A 55 -4.02 14.52 2.47
C VAL A 55 -5.39 15.04 2.89
N ASP A 56 -6.42 14.24 2.63
CA ASP A 56 -7.76 14.44 3.18
C ASP A 56 -8.00 13.45 4.34
N ARG A 57 -9.00 13.75 5.16
CA ARG A 57 -9.46 12.85 6.21
C ARG A 57 -9.89 11.51 5.58
N ALA A 58 -9.43 10.39 6.15
CA ALA A 58 -9.85 9.05 5.75
C ALA A 58 -10.77 8.45 6.82
N THR A 59 -11.95 8.02 6.40
CA THR A 59 -13.02 7.49 7.25
C THR A 59 -13.55 6.18 6.66
N LEU A 60 -14.36 5.45 7.42
CA LEU A 60 -14.97 4.21 6.95
C LEU A 60 -15.87 4.44 5.72
N ASP A 61 -16.65 5.53 5.72
CA ASP A 61 -17.64 5.85 4.70
C ASP A 61 -17.02 6.46 3.42
N ASN A 62 -15.87 7.13 3.52
CA ASN A 62 -15.11 7.58 2.34
C ASN A 62 -14.07 6.56 1.86
N GLY A 63 -14.13 5.36 2.44
CA GLY A 63 -13.42 4.19 1.98
C GLY A 63 -11.95 4.21 2.35
N CYS A 64 -11.60 4.44 3.61
CA CYS A 64 -10.23 4.45 4.10
C CYS A 64 -9.44 3.17 3.75
N LEU A 65 -8.12 3.22 3.93
CA LEU A 65 -7.29 2.02 3.77
C LEU A 65 -7.69 0.98 4.83
N GLN A 66 -7.68 -0.28 4.44
CA GLN A 66 -7.93 -1.43 5.32
C GLN A 66 -6.72 -2.35 5.23
N VAL A 67 -6.26 -2.85 6.37
CA VAL A 67 -5.08 -3.71 6.47
C VAL A 67 -5.37 -4.96 7.27
N VAL A 68 -4.65 -6.05 7.00
CA VAL A 68 -4.66 -7.25 7.85
C VAL A 68 -3.36 -7.24 8.67
N PRO A 69 -3.40 -6.94 9.98
CA PRO A 69 -2.21 -6.90 10.81
C PRO A 69 -1.46 -8.24 10.79
N GLY A 70 -0.12 -8.18 10.74
CA GLY A 70 0.73 -9.38 10.73
C GLY A 70 0.76 -10.18 9.42
N SER A 71 -0.11 -9.88 8.45
CA SER A 71 -0.20 -10.62 7.18
C SER A 71 1.09 -10.64 6.36
N HIS A 72 1.96 -9.65 6.52
CA HIS A 72 3.30 -9.62 5.88
C HIS A 72 4.18 -10.82 6.25
N LYS A 73 3.89 -11.52 7.36
CA LYS A 73 4.61 -12.71 7.81
C LYS A 73 4.13 -14.01 7.15
N LEU A 74 3.02 -13.96 6.42
CA LEU A 74 2.41 -15.12 5.78
C LEU A 74 2.99 -15.41 4.39
N GLY A 75 3.96 -14.60 3.93
CA GLY A 75 4.49 -14.67 2.58
C GLY A 75 3.51 -14.10 1.55
N TYR A 76 3.74 -14.41 0.27
CA TYR A 76 2.87 -13.97 -0.82
C TYR A 76 1.68 -14.92 -0.99
N LEU A 77 0.47 -14.40 -0.90
CA LEU A 77 -0.80 -15.15 -0.87
C LEU A 77 -1.56 -15.14 -2.19
N GLY A 78 -1.11 -14.38 -3.19
CA GLY A 78 -1.74 -14.34 -4.52
C GLY A 78 -3.17 -13.76 -4.56
N LEU A 79 -3.56 -13.00 -3.54
CA LEU A 79 -4.88 -12.37 -3.49
C LEU A 79 -5.10 -11.44 -4.69
N SER A 80 -6.24 -11.60 -5.36
CA SER A 80 -6.64 -10.84 -6.55
C SER A 80 -5.71 -11.00 -7.76
N ASP A 81 -4.90 -12.07 -7.83
CA ASP A 81 -4.09 -12.38 -9.02
C ASP A 81 -4.85 -13.12 -10.11
N GLU A 82 -5.88 -13.88 -9.74
CA GLU A 82 -6.70 -14.66 -10.68
C GLU A 82 -7.70 -13.78 -11.46
N GLY A 83 -7.96 -14.12 -12.73
CA GLY A 83 -8.94 -13.44 -13.59
C GLY A 83 -8.38 -12.29 -14.44
N LYS A 84 -9.22 -11.28 -14.74
CA LYS A 84 -8.82 -10.11 -15.58
C LYS A 84 -7.90 -9.10 -14.87
N GLY A 85 -7.47 -9.38 -13.63
CA GLY A 85 -6.58 -8.49 -12.87
C GLY A 85 -7.20 -7.14 -12.47
N GLU A 86 -8.53 -7.02 -12.45
CA GLU A 86 -9.21 -5.78 -12.06
C GLU A 86 -9.16 -5.60 -10.53
N LEU A 87 -8.11 -4.96 -10.04
CA LEU A 87 -7.98 -4.54 -8.63
C LEU A 87 -8.89 -3.38 -8.25
N MET A 88 -9.17 -2.52 -9.24
CA MET A 88 -9.89 -1.25 -9.08
C MET A 88 -11.41 -1.37 -9.26
N LYS A 89 -11.90 -2.59 -9.52
CA LYS A 89 -13.32 -2.85 -9.72
C LYS A 89 -13.78 -3.95 -8.77
N GLY A 90 -14.80 -3.61 -7.99
CA GLY A 90 -15.40 -4.52 -7.02
C GLY A 90 -14.70 -4.56 -5.67
N LEU A 91 -15.21 -5.45 -4.83
CA LEU A 91 -14.71 -5.73 -3.49
C LEU A 91 -14.19 -7.17 -3.47
N THR A 92 -13.13 -7.43 -2.72
CA THR A 92 -12.72 -8.81 -2.42
C THR A 92 -13.84 -9.48 -1.67
N ALA A 93 -14.31 -10.62 -2.18
CA ALA A 93 -15.26 -11.44 -1.45
C ALA A 93 -14.58 -12.02 -0.22
N GLU A 94 -15.26 -12.04 0.94
CA GLU A 94 -14.68 -12.60 2.17
C GLU A 94 -14.17 -14.05 2.00
N GLU A 95 -14.82 -14.82 1.12
CA GLU A 95 -14.41 -16.18 0.77
C GLU A 95 -13.00 -16.23 0.14
N GLU A 96 -12.60 -15.21 -0.63
CA GLU A 96 -11.25 -15.12 -1.18
C GLU A 96 -10.20 -14.96 -0.08
N LEU A 97 -10.52 -14.19 0.97
CA LEU A 97 -9.64 -14.04 2.14
C LEU A 97 -9.56 -15.35 2.94
N ARG A 98 -10.70 -16.00 3.18
CA ARG A 98 -10.75 -17.27 3.92
C ARG A 98 -9.95 -18.37 3.24
N LYS A 99 -9.98 -18.44 1.90
CA LYS A 99 -9.19 -19.40 1.10
C LYS A 99 -7.68 -19.30 1.31
N VAL A 100 -7.17 -18.12 1.63
CA VAL A 100 -5.75 -17.90 1.93
C VAL A 100 -5.47 -17.84 3.44
N GLY A 101 -6.41 -18.29 4.28
CA GLY A 101 -6.25 -18.37 5.73
C GLY A 101 -6.40 -17.04 6.46
N ILE A 102 -6.96 -16.01 5.82
CA ILE A 102 -7.26 -14.73 6.47
C ILE A 102 -8.69 -14.76 6.98
N ASP A 103 -8.86 -14.53 8.28
CA ASP A 103 -10.16 -14.25 8.88
C ASP A 103 -10.54 -12.78 8.61
N PRO A 104 -11.64 -12.50 7.87
CA PRO A 104 -12.10 -11.14 7.62
C PRO A 104 -12.31 -10.30 8.89
N ALA A 105 -12.58 -10.93 10.04
CA ALA A 105 -12.73 -10.22 11.32
C ALA A 105 -11.42 -9.57 11.82
N THR A 106 -10.27 -9.97 11.26
CA THR A 106 -8.95 -9.40 11.60
C THR A 106 -8.60 -8.14 10.80
N ILE A 107 -9.44 -7.75 9.83
CA ILE A 107 -9.24 -6.53 9.04
C ILE A 107 -9.38 -5.30 9.94
N VAL A 108 -8.39 -4.43 9.90
CA VAL A 108 -8.38 -3.16 10.62
C VAL A 108 -8.48 -2.01 9.62
N PRO A 109 -9.53 -1.17 9.71
CA PRO A 109 -9.60 0.08 8.96
C PRO A 109 -8.66 1.12 9.57
N LEU A 110 -7.94 1.85 8.72
CA LEU A 110 -7.11 2.97 9.11
C LEU A 110 -7.91 4.26 8.93
N VAL A 111 -8.62 4.68 9.98
CA VAL A 111 -9.23 6.01 10.07
C VAL A 111 -8.14 7.02 10.42
N LEU A 112 -7.96 8.03 9.58
CA LEU A 112 -6.80 8.93 9.61
C LEU A 112 -7.26 10.39 9.45
N GLU A 113 -6.63 11.29 10.19
CA GLU A 113 -6.77 12.74 10.01
C GLU A 113 -5.74 13.27 8.98
N PRO A 114 -5.99 14.42 8.32
CA PRO A 114 -5.01 15.05 7.46
C PRO A 114 -3.65 15.22 8.17
N GLY A 115 -2.59 14.73 7.55
CA GLY A 115 -1.23 14.72 8.11
C GLY A 115 -0.82 13.40 8.76
N ASP A 116 -1.75 12.49 9.05
CA ASP A 116 -1.41 11.17 9.57
C ASP A 116 -0.70 10.31 8.50
N LEU A 117 0.25 9.50 8.94
CA LEU A 117 1.09 8.66 8.09
C LEU A 117 0.90 7.18 8.43
N ALA A 118 0.50 6.38 7.44
CA ALA A 118 0.53 4.92 7.51
C ALA A 118 1.77 4.38 6.78
N MET A 119 2.31 3.25 7.25
CA MET A 119 3.46 2.60 6.64
C MET A 119 3.25 1.09 6.57
N TRP A 120 3.62 0.46 5.47
CA TRP A 120 3.54 -1.00 5.29
C TRP A 120 4.61 -1.54 4.34
N GLY A 121 4.94 -2.82 4.49
CA GLY A 121 5.81 -3.55 3.56
C GLY A 121 5.02 -4.20 2.43
N LEU A 122 5.72 -4.65 1.38
CA LEU A 122 5.11 -5.17 0.14
C LEU A 122 4.23 -6.41 0.32
N LEU A 123 4.44 -7.16 1.39
CA LEU A 123 3.67 -8.36 1.73
C LEU A 123 2.46 -8.07 2.64
N THR A 124 2.25 -6.83 3.07
CA THR A 124 1.10 -6.50 3.90
C THR A 124 -0.17 -6.59 3.05
N VAL A 125 -1.11 -7.45 3.44
CA VAL A 125 -2.41 -7.53 2.79
C VAL A 125 -3.20 -6.29 3.14
N HIS A 126 -3.62 -5.56 2.10
CA HIS A 126 -4.36 -4.32 2.25
C HIS A 126 -5.31 -4.09 1.08
N GLY A 127 -6.33 -3.27 1.31
CA GLY A 127 -7.37 -2.93 0.35
C GLY A 127 -8.08 -1.63 0.76
N SER A 128 -9.11 -1.23 0.03
CA SER A 128 -9.96 -0.12 0.47
C SER A 128 -11.36 -0.19 -0.13
N SER A 129 -12.35 0.22 0.65
CA SER A 129 -13.74 0.31 0.19
C SER A 129 -13.95 1.52 -0.74
N PRO A 130 -15.02 1.55 -1.56
CA PRO A 130 -15.44 2.72 -2.33
C PRO A 130 -15.69 3.95 -1.45
N ASN A 131 -15.71 5.13 -2.07
CA ASN A 131 -16.14 6.36 -1.39
C ASN A 131 -17.65 6.53 -1.55
N LEU A 132 -18.37 6.38 -0.44
CA LEU A 132 -19.83 6.55 -0.35
C LEU A 132 -20.21 7.89 0.30
N SER A 133 -19.23 8.67 0.72
CA SER A 133 -19.41 9.97 1.36
C SER A 133 -19.62 11.10 0.34
N GLN A 134 -19.80 12.32 0.86
CA GLN A 134 -19.84 13.57 0.08
C GLN A 134 -18.51 14.34 0.13
N HIS A 135 -17.43 13.71 0.57
CA HIS A 135 -16.12 14.34 0.73
C HIS A 135 -15.06 13.64 -0.14
N ASP A 136 -14.07 14.41 -0.59
CA ASP A 136 -12.89 13.86 -1.24
C ASP A 136 -12.06 13.00 -0.27
N ARG A 137 -11.36 12.02 -0.85
CA ARG A 137 -10.34 11.24 -0.16
C ARG A 137 -9.08 11.12 -1.02
N ALA A 138 -8.13 12.04 -0.84
CA ALA A 138 -6.79 11.97 -1.40
C ALA A 138 -5.81 11.33 -0.41
N PHE A 139 -5.05 10.34 -0.89
CA PHE A 139 -4.04 9.62 -0.12
C PHE A 139 -2.74 9.53 -0.93
N ALA A 140 -1.69 10.21 -0.45
CA ALA A 140 -0.42 10.31 -1.16
C ALA A 140 0.51 9.17 -0.78
N LEU A 141 0.89 8.37 -1.76
CA LEU A 141 1.74 7.19 -1.59
C LEU A 141 3.16 7.47 -2.09
N SER A 142 4.14 7.05 -1.31
CA SER A 142 5.54 7.02 -1.72
C SER A 142 6.14 5.66 -1.37
N SER A 143 6.83 5.03 -2.33
CA SER A 143 7.48 3.74 -2.11
C SER A 143 8.99 3.92 -2.10
N TYR A 144 9.59 3.49 -1.01
CA TYR A 144 11.01 3.62 -0.70
C TYR A 144 11.65 2.25 -0.63
N VAL A 145 12.90 2.17 -1.06
CA VAL A 145 13.67 0.93 -1.08
C VAL A 145 15.09 1.20 -0.59
N ARG A 146 15.71 0.21 0.06
CA ARG A 146 17.12 0.26 0.40
C ARG A 146 17.96 0.42 -0.87
N ALA A 147 18.94 1.32 -0.84
CA ALA A 147 19.67 1.72 -2.04
C ALA A 147 20.56 0.61 -2.63
N ASP A 148 20.99 -0.34 -1.79
CA ASP A 148 21.84 -1.47 -2.20
C ASP A 148 21.06 -2.57 -2.94
N SER A 149 19.74 -2.63 -2.79
CA SER A 149 18.91 -3.70 -3.37
C SER A 149 18.40 -3.37 -4.77
N THR A 150 18.72 -2.18 -5.31
CA THR A 150 18.33 -1.80 -6.67
C THR A 150 19.16 -0.68 -7.28
N GLN A 151 19.29 -0.72 -8.60
CA GLN A 151 19.83 0.40 -9.38
C GLN A 151 18.76 1.45 -9.74
N ARG A 152 17.47 1.17 -9.51
CA ARG A 152 16.36 2.08 -9.86
C ARG A 152 16.07 3.09 -8.74
N GLY A 153 15.37 4.16 -9.12
CA GLY A 153 14.85 5.17 -8.19
C GLY A 153 15.82 6.31 -7.92
N GLU A 154 15.27 7.38 -7.36
CA GLU A 154 16.00 8.60 -7.01
C GLU A 154 16.45 8.55 -5.55
N TRP A 155 17.56 9.21 -5.24
CA TRP A 155 18.05 9.28 -3.86
C TRP A 155 17.09 10.10 -2.99
N ALA A 156 16.59 9.47 -1.91
CA ALA A 156 15.81 10.15 -0.88
C ALA A 156 16.67 10.43 0.36
N PHE A 157 17.51 9.46 0.75
CA PHE A 157 18.47 9.59 1.84
C PHE A 157 19.81 8.91 1.50
N LYS A 158 20.92 9.56 1.86
CA LYS A 158 22.28 9.01 1.83
C LYS A 158 22.91 9.19 3.20
N ASP A 159 23.38 8.10 3.81
CA ASP A 159 23.86 8.06 5.18
C ASP A 159 22.91 8.81 6.15
N GLY A 160 21.60 8.56 6.02
CA GLY A 160 20.57 9.15 6.88
C GLY A 160 20.30 10.64 6.64
N ALA A 161 21.07 11.32 5.79
CA ALA A 161 20.80 12.69 5.37
C ALA A 161 19.85 12.72 4.17
N SER A 162 18.82 13.56 4.23
CA SER A 162 17.91 13.75 3.10
C SER A 162 18.66 14.34 1.90
N VAL A 163 18.39 13.81 0.71
CA VAL A 163 18.93 14.30 -0.55
C VAL A 163 17.82 15.08 -1.25
N ALA A 164 18.13 16.29 -1.69
CA ALA A 164 17.20 17.09 -2.49
C ALA A 164 16.92 16.39 -3.82
N LEU A 165 15.66 16.44 -4.28
CA LEU A 165 15.29 15.99 -5.62
C LEU A 165 15.95 16.92 -6.66
N GLY A 166 16.84 16.38 -7.49
CA GLY A 166 17.57 17.08 -8.55
C GLY A 166 19.03 16.65 -8.66
#